data_AF-A0A960IHK0-F1
#
_entry.id   AF-A0A960IHK0-F1
#
_cell.length_a   1.000
_cell.length_b   1.000
_cell.length_c   1.000
_cell.angle_alpha   90.00
_cell.angle_beta   90.00
_cell.angle_gamma   90.00
#
_symmetry.space_group_name_H-M   'P 1'
#
loop_
_entity.id
_entity.type
_entity.pdbx_description
1 polymer ?
#
loop_
_entity_poly.entity_id
_entity_poly.type
_entity_poly.pdbx_seq_one_letter_code
_entity_poly.pdbx_strand_id
1 'polypeptide(L)' 'MSVVVIGLNHRTAPLDLLERLTVDDARLVKALGDVSGREHVSEAVILSTCNRTE' A
#
# COMPACT_ATOMS: atom_id res chain seq x y z
N MET A 1 -15.42 14.19 -2.33
CA MET A 1 -14.10 13.60 -2.62
C MET A 1 -13.44 13.36 -1.28
N SER A 2 -13.19 12.10 -0.95
CA SER A 2 -12.64 11.70 0.35
C SER A 2 -11.27 11.08 0.12
N VAL A 3 -10.32 11.41 0.99
CA VAL A 3 -9.01 10.75 1.02
C VAL A 3 -9.05 9.71 2.12
N VAL A 4 -8.64 8.49 1.79
CA VAL A 4 -8.58 7.38 2.73
C VAL A 4 -7.18 6.80 2.69
N VAL A 5 -6.63 6.48 3.86
CA VAL A 5 -5.38 5.75 4.00
C VAL A 5 -5.72 4.36 4.51
N ILE A 6 -5.22 3.33 3.83
CA ILE A 6 -5.43 1.92 4.20
C ILE A 6 -4.06 1.28 4.27
N GLY A 7 -3.67 0.79 5.44
CA GLY A 7 -2.34 0.19 5.57
C GLY A 7 -2.04 -0.30 6.97
N LEU A 8 -0.79 -0.75 7.14
CA LEU A 8 -0.24 -1.21 8.40
C LEU A 8 1.08 -0.49 8.69
N ASN A 9 1.43 -0.40 9.97
CA ASN A 9 2.70 0.16 10.41
C ASN A 9 3.26 -0.62 11.62
N HIS A 10 4.54 -0.39 11.93
CA HIS A 10 5.28 -1.06 13.00
C HIS A 10 4.67 -0.90 14.40
N ARG A 11 3.75 0.06 14.63
CA ARG A 11 3.11 0.24 15.93
C ARG A 11 1.93 -0.71 16.12
N THR A 12 1.33 -1.20 15.04
CA THR A 12 0.08 -1.97 15.06
C THR A 12 0.19 -3.35 14.42
N ALA A 13 1.24 -3.62 13.66
CA ALA A 13 1.50 -4.91 13.02
C ALA A 13 2.85 -5.49 13.43
N PRO A 14 2.95 -6.81 13.65
CA PRO A 14 4.23 -7.47 13.85
C PRO A 14 5.06 -7.42 12.56
N LEU A 15 6.38 -7.55 12.70
CA LEU A 15 7.33 -7.36 11.60
C LEU A 15 7.12 -8.35 10.45
N ASP A 16 6.86 -9.61 10.75
CA ASP A 16 6.60 -10.66 9.76
C ASP A 16 5.39 -10.35 8.87
N LEU A 17 4.38 -9.65 9.41
CA LEU A 17 3.23 -9.19 8.64
C LEU A 17 3.60 -8.01 7.73
N LEU A 18 4.42 -7.07 8.20
CA LEU A 18 4.91 -5.95 7.39
C LEU A 18 5.76 -6.43 6.22
N GLU A 19 6.68 -7.36 6.45
CA GLU A 19 7.55 -7.93 5.42
C GLU A 19 6.75 -8.58 4.28
N ARG A 20 5.63 -9.22 4.62
CA ARG A 20 4.71 -9.84 3.64
C ARG A 20 3.91 -8.82 2.83
N LEU A 21 3.76 -7.60 3.32
CA LEU A 21 3.02 -6.51 2.67
C LEU A 21 3.93 -5.52 1.95
N THR A 22 5.26 -5.60 2.13
CA THR A 22 6.21 -4.76 1.42
C THR A 22 6.03 -4.90 -0.09
N VAL A 23 5.91 -3.77 -0.76
CA VAL A 23 5.80 -3.70 -2.23
C VAL A 23 7.18 -3.37 -2.78
N ASP A 24 7.82 -4.34 -3.41
CA ASP A 24 9.07 -4.14 -4.12
C ASP A 24 8.86 -3.38 -5.44
N ASP A 25 9.96 -2.82 -5.98
CA ASP A 25 9.94 -2.00 -7.21
C ASP A 25 9.36 -2.76 -8.42
N ALA A 26 9.58 -4.08 -8.49
CA ALA A 26 9.07 -4.90 -9.59
C ALA A 26 7.55 -5.08 -9.53
N ARG A 27 6.96 -5.03 -8.33
CA ARG A 27 5.52 -5.14 -8.10
C ARG A 27 4.79 -3.80 -8.08
N LEU A 28 5.50 -2.69 -7.83
CA LEU A 28 4.92 -1.37 -7.63
C LEU A 28 4.00 -0.94 -8.78
N VAL A 29 4.45 -1.06 -10.03
CA VAL A 29 3.66 -0.64 -11.22
C VAL A 29 2.36 -1.43 -11.32
N LYS A 30 2.43 -2.75 -11.10
CA LYS A 30 1.25 -3.62 -11.13
C LYS A 30 0.29 -3.29 -9.98
N ALA A 31 0.80 -3.16 -8.76
CA ALA A 31 -0.01 -2.86 -7.58
C ALA A 31 -0.73 -1.52 -7.72
N LEU A 32 -0.05 -0.49 -8.22
CA LEU A 32 -0.65 0.81 -8.48
C LEU A 32 -1.74 0.73 -9.55
N GLY A 33 -1.51 -0.01 -10.63
CA GLY A 33 -2.51 -0.26 -11.67
C GLY A 33 -3.75 -0.98 -11.15
N ASP A 34 -3.56 -2.00 -10.30
CA ASP A 34 -4.64 -2.80 -9.72
C ASP A 34 -5.55 -1.98 -8.77
N VAL A 35 -5.00 -0.96 -8.10
CA VAL A 35 -5.73 -0.05 -7.21
C VAL A 35 -6.38 1.09 -7.98
N SER A 36 -5.62 1.77 -8.85
CA SER A 36 -6.13 2.89 -9.67
C SER A 36 -7.15 2.44 -10.71
N GLY A 37 -7.17 1.17 -11.09
CA GLY A 37 -8.17 0.60 -12.01
C GLY A 37 -9.52 0.28 -11.38
N ARG A 38 -9.71 0.51 -10.08
CA ARG A 38 -10.98 0.24 -9.38
C ARG A 38 -11.98 1.36 -9.66
N GLU A 39 -13.24 0.98 -9.93
CA GLU A 39 -14.34 1.91 -10.25
C GLU A 39 -14.50 3.08 -9.26
N HIS A 40 -14.20 2.85 -7.99
CA HIS A 40 -14.41 3.82 -6.90
C HIS A 40 -13.13 4.55 -6.47
N VAL A 41 -12.02 4.39 -7.20
CA VAL A 41 -10.73 5.01 -6.91
C VAL A 41 -10.38 5.98 -8.02
N SER A 42 -10.36 7.28 -7.70
CA SER A 42 -9.99 8.33 -8.66
C SER A 42 -8.48 8.42 -8.86
N GLU A 43 -7.73 8.32 -7.76
CA GLU A 43 -6.28 8.45 -7.69
C GLU A 43 -5.76 7.53 -6.58
N ALA A 44 -4.54 7.03 -6.73
CA ALA A 44 -3.88 6.20 -5.73
C ALA A 44 -2.39 6.52 -5.63
N VAL A 45 -1.86 6.33 -4.43
CA VAL A 45 -0.42 6.38 -4.11
C VAL A 45 -0.13 5.18 -3.23
N ILE A 46 1.03 4.56 -3.42
CA ILE A 46 1.52 3.48 -2.55
C ILE A 46 2.78 3.99 -1.85
N LEU A 47 2.81 3.90 -0.52
CA LEU A 47 3.95 4.20 0.33
C LEU A 47 4.39 2.91 1.03
N SER A 48 5.42 2.24 0.50
CA SER A 48 6.02 1.08 1.13
C SER A 48 7.43 1.40 1.60
N THR A 49 7.66 1.23 2.91
CA THR A 49 8.94 1.48 3.58
C THR A 49 9.19 0.35 4.60
N CYS A 50 10.34 0.37 5.27
CA CYS A 50 10.60 -0.57 6.38
C CYS A 50 9.63 -0.42 7.58
N ASN A 51 8.94 0.71 7.72
CA ASN A 51 8.15 1.02 8.92
C ASN A 51 6.63 0.98 8.70
N ARG A 52 6.20 0.97 7.44
CA ARG A 52 4.78 1.00 7.02
C ARG A 52 4.63 0.60 5.55
N THR A 53 3.47 0.05 5.25
CA THR A 53 2.92 -0.03 3.89
C THR A 53 1.51 0.53 3.92
N GLU A 54 1.28 1.58 3.15
CA GLU A 54 0.03 2.35 3.04
C GLU A 54 -0.29 2.68 1.58
#